data_AF-A0AAU1PZB4-F1
#
_entry.id   AF-A0AAU1PZB4-F1
#
_cell.length_a   1.000
_cell.length_b   1.000
_cell.length_c   1.000
_cell.angle_alpha   90.00
_cell.angle_beta   90.00
_cell.angle_gamma   90.00
#
_symmetry.space_group_name_H-M   'P 1'
#
loop_
_entity.id
_entity.type
_entity.pdbx_description
1 polymer ?
#
loop_
_entity_poly.entity_id
_entity_poly.type
_entity_poly.pdbx_seq_one_letter_code
_entity_poly.pdbx_strand_id
1 'polypeptide(L)'
;MTDTTPYPVRLARDISGQIDQLGGHLAQAPPRQAAQILGQVLDADEGILGRLTTLVATGSQFAQDHTERGTFPPEVWLALGRAANDLSQLCVNLDEHAGEFRQLAQTPSATCLTMTPTPVASALVVARRRR
;
A
#
# COMPACT_ATOMS: atom_id res chain seq x y z
N MET A 1 -12.05 23.51 23.72
CA MET A 1 -11.52 24.22 22.53
C MET A 1 -11.96 23.45 21.31
N THR A 2 -12.69 24.08 20.40
CA THR A 2 -13.09 23.48 19.12
C THR A 2 -11.89 23.50 18.16
N ASP A 3 -11.51 22.35 17.63
CA ASP A 3 -10.45 22.24 16.63
C ASP A 3 -10.87 22.97 15.34
N THR A 4 -10.18 24.07 15.03
CA THR A 4 -10.43 24.92 13.86
C THR A 4 -9.74 24.42 12.58
N THR A 5 -9.09 23.26 12.63
CA THR A 5 -8.39 22.69 11.47
C THR A 5 -9.41 22.41 10.34
N PRO A 6 -9.14 22.84 9.08
CA PRO A 6 -10.00 22.54 7.96
C PRO A 6 -10.23 21.03 7.80
N TYR A 7 -11.45 20.65 7.45
CA TYR A 7 -11.82 19.23 7.33
C TYR A 7 -10.86 18.41 6.43
N PRO A 8 -10.45 18.86 5.23
CA PRO A 8 -9.52 18.10 4.39
C PRO A 8 -8.16 17.85 5.05
N VAL A 9 -7.68 18.78 5.89
CA VAL A 9 -6.42 18.64 6.61
C VAL A 9 -6.56 17.64 7.76
N ARG A 10 -7.70 17.62 8.45
CA ARG A 10 -8.00 16.58 9.45
C ARG A 10 -8.14 15.21 8.79
N LEU A 11 -8.83 15.12 7.65
CA LEU A 11 -8.99 13.89 6.89
C LEU A 11 -7.65 13.26 6.50
N ALA A 12 -6.68 14.06 6.04
CA ALA A 12 -5.34 13.56 5.74
C ALA A 12 -4.63 12.96 6.97
N ARG A 13 -4.81 13.58 8.15
CA ARG A 13 -4.27 13.07 9.42
C ARG A 13 -4.95 11.77 9.83
N ASP A 14 -6.28 11.71 9.71
CA ASP A 14 -7.06 10.52 10.07
C ASP A 14 -6.69 9.33 9.18
N ILE A 15 -6.51 9.55 7.86
CA ILE A 15 -6.03 8.54 6.92
C ILE A 15 -4.63 8.03 7.34
N SER A 16 -3.71 8.93 7.70
CA SER A 16 -2.39 8.54 8.19
C SER A 16 -2.50 7.63 9.43
N GLY A 17 -3.34 8.00 10.40
CA GLY A 17 -3.56 7.19 11.60
C GLY A 17 -4.19 5.83 11.30
N GLN A 18 -5.10 5.76 10.32
CA GLN A 18 -5.70 4.50 9.86
C GLN A 18 -4.68 3.59 9.18
N ILE A 19 -3.74 4.15 8.39
CA ILE A 19 -2.65 3.39 7.77
C ILE A 19 -1.72 2.81 8.85
N ASP A 20 -1.37 3.60 9.86
CA ASP A 20 -0.55 3.12 10.99
C ASP A 20 -1.25 1.98 11.75
N GLN A 21 -2.55 2.14 12.02
CA GLN A 21 -3.36 1.10 12.66
C GLN A 21 -3.42 -0.19 11.81
N LEU A 22 -3.59 -0.05 10.49
CA LEU A 22 -3.60 -1.19 9.57
C LEU A 22 -2.24 -1.92 9.59
N GLY A 23 -1.13 -1.17 9.65
CA GLY A 23 0.21 -1.73 9.83
C GLY A 23 0.34 -2.54 11.13
N GLY A 24 -0.23 -2.02 12.23
CA GLY A 24 -0.31 -2.74 13.51
C GLY A 24 -1.09 -4.06 13.41
N HIS A 25 -2.24 -4.06 12.73
CA HIS A 25 -3.02 -5.27 12.49
C HIS A 25 -2.30 -6.27 11.59
N LEU A 26 -1.65 -5.80 10.51
CA LEU A 26 -0.88 -6.66 9.61
C LEU A 26 0.27 -7.36 10.33
N ALA A 27 0.98 -6.66 11.22
CA ALA A 27 2.10 -7.21 11.99
C ALA A 27 1.70 -8.38 12.91
N GLN A 28 0.43 -8.41 13.34
CA GLN A 28 -0.12 -9.44 14.25
C GLN A 28 -1.03 -10.44 13.52
N ALA A 29 -1.29 -10.24 12.23
CA ALA A 29 -2.28 -11.03 11.50
C ALA A 29 -1.78 -12.46 11.24
N PRO A 30 -2.64 -13.48 11.40
CA PRO A 30 -2.37 -14.81 10.88
C PRO A 30 -2.24 -14.77 9.34
N PRO A 31 -1.53 -15.73 8.71
CA PRO A 31 -1.16 -15.67 7.30
C PRO A 31 -2.31 -15.37 6.33
N ARG A 32 -3.49 -15.97 6.57
CA ARG A 32 -4.67 -15.75 5.72
C ARG A 32 -5.20 -14.31 5.83
N GLN A 33 -5.25 -13.77 7.04
CA GLN A 33 -5.69 -12.40 7.27
C GLN A 33 -4.65 -11.40 6.74
N ALA A 34 -3.35 -11.70 6.89
CA ALA A 34 -2.29 -10.91 6.27
C ALA A 34 -2.42 -10.89 4.74
N ALA A 35 -2.70 -12.03 4.10
CA ALA A 35 -2.92 -12.09 2.67
C ALA A 35 -4.17 -11.31 2.22
N GLN A 36 -5.25 -11.31 3.00
CA GLN A 36 -6.44 -10.48 2.74
C GLN A 36 -6.11 -8.98 2.82
N ILE A 37 -5.40 -8.57 3.88
CA ILE A 37 -4.98 -7.18 4.07
C ILE A 37 -4.08 -6.76 2.91
N LEU A 38 -3.04 -7.53 2.60
CA LEU A 38 -2.11 -7.24 1.50
C LEU A 38 -2.80 -7.21 0.14
N GLY A 39 -3.74 -8.12 -0.11
CA GLY A 39 -4.55 -8.10 -1.34
C GLY A 39 -5.32 -6.79 -1.52
N GLN A 40 -5.88 -6.22 -0.44
CA GLN A 40 -6.59 -4.93 -0.50
C GLN A 40 -5.63 -3.73 -0.56
N VAL A 41 -4.45 -3.83 0.06
CA VAL A 41 -3.46 -2.75 0.04
C VAL A 41 -2.82 -2.61 -1.34
N LEU A 42 -2.48 -3.74 -1.97
CA LEU A 42 -1.68 -3.80 -3.20
C LEU A 42 -2.51 -3.74 -4.49
N ASP A 43 -3.83 -3.86 -4.39
CA ASP A 43 -4.75 -3.68 -5.52
C ASP A 43 -4.50 -2.30 -6.18
N ALA A 44 -4.08 -2.32 -7.45
CA ALA A 44 -3.69 -1.10 -8.17
C ALA A 44 -4.89 -0.24 -8.59
N ASP A 45 -6.08 -0.81 -8.70
CA ASP A 45 -7.29 -0.12 -9.14
C ASP A 45 -8.08 0.44 -7.95
N GLU A 46 -8.40 -0.43 -6.98
CA GLU A 46 -9.30 -0.11 -5.87
C GLU A 46 -8.60 -0.05 -4.50
N GLY A 47 -7.34 -0.49 -4.44
CA GLY A 47 -6.57 -0.61 -3.21
C GLY A 47 -5.97 0.70 -2.69
N ILE A 48 -5.34 0.59 -1.52
CA ILE A 48 -4.72 1.74 -0.85
C ILE A 48 -3.57 2.30 -1.70
N LEU A 49 -2.74 1.43 -2.28
CA LEU A 49 -1.62 1.86 -3.11
C LEU A 49 -2.10 2.59 -4.37
N GLY A 50 -3.09 2.05 -5.09
CA GLY A 50 -3.70 2.70 -6.26
C GLY A 50 -4.25 4.09 -5.93
N ARG A 51 -5.04 4.20 -4.85
CA ARG A 51 -5.61 5.48 -4.40
C ARG A 51 -4.56 6.49 -3.98
N LEU A 52 -3.49 6.04 -3.31
CA LEU A 52 -2.37 6.91 -2.93
C LEU A 52 -1.64 7.42 -4.17
N THR A 53 -1.40 6.57 -5.18
CA THR A 53 -0.82 6.96 -6.46
C THR A 53 -1.66 8.04 -7.14
N THR A 54 -2.99 7.86 -7.19
CA THR A 54 -3.90 8.90 -7.72
C THR A 54 -3.80 10.21 -6.94
N LEU A 55 -3.77 10.13 -5.60
CA LEU A 55 -3.67 11.33 -4.75
C LEU A 55 -2.37 12.11 -5.00
N VAL A 56 -1.23 11.42 -5.13
CA VAL A 56 0.05 12.06 -5.46
C VAL A 56 0.06 12.62 -6.88
N ALA A 57 -0.57 11.95 -7.85
CA ALA A 57 -0.73 12.46 -9.21
C ALA A 57 -1.57 13.75 -9.24
N THR A 58 -2.70 13.79 -8.50
CA THR A 58 -3.50 15.02 -8.33
C THR A 58 -2.68 16.13 -7.65
N GLY A 59 -1.88 15.79 -6.64
CA GLY A 59 -0.95 16.74 -6.01
C GLY A 59 0.09 17.29 -6.99
N SER A 60 0.61 16.47 -7.90
CA SER A 60 1.53 16.90 -8.95
C SER A 60 0.87 17.88 -9.93
N GLN A 61 -0.37 17.61 -10.35
CA GLN A 61 -1.13 18.53 -11.21
C GLN A 61 -1.41 19.86 -10.50
N PHE A 62 -1.81 19.81 -9.23
CA PHE A 62 -1.97 21.00 -8.41
C PHE A 62 -0.67 21.80 -8.30
N ALA A 63 0.47 21.13 -8.09
CA ALA A 63 1.77 21.78 -8.02
C ALA A 63 2.20 22.39 -9.36
N GLN A 64 1.87 21.73 -10.49
CA GLN A 64 2.09 22.27 -11.82
C GLN A 64 1.36 23.61 -12.00
N ASP A 65 0.04 23.64 -11.77
CA ASP A 65 -0.79 24.84 -11.92
C ASP A 65 -0.25 26.02 -11.09
N HIS A 66 0.24 25.74 -9.88
CA HIS A 66 0.79 26.76 -8.98
C HIS A 66 2.21 27.16 -9.32
N THR A 67 2.99 26.29 -9.95
CA THR A 67 4.32 26.61 -10.50
C THR A 67 4.18 27.52 -11.71
N GLU A 68 3.26 27.21 -12.64
CA GLU A 68 2.99 28.02 -13.84
C GLU A 68 2.53 29.43 -13.47
N ARG A 69 1.86 29.59 -12.33
CA ARG A 69 1.42 30.88 -11.77
C ARG A 69 2.49 31.58 -10.91
N GLY A 70 3.64 30.96 -10.69
CA GLY A 70 4.74 31.49 -9.87
C GLY A 70 4.52 31.45 -8.35
N THR A 71 3.52 30.70 -7.87
CA THR A 71 3.21 30.56 -6.45
C THR A 71 4.05 29.45 -5.79
N PHE A 72 4.35 28.38 -6.52
CA PHE A 72 5.19 27.26 -6.05
C PHE A 72 6.54 27.22 -6.77
N PRO A 73 7.60 26.70 -6.11
CA PRO A 73 8.86 26.41 -6.79
C PRO A 73 8.71 25.25 -7.79
N PRO A 74 9.39 25.30 -8.95
CA PRO A 74 9.39 24.20 -9.92
C PRO A 74 9.84 22.86 -9.34
N GLU A 75 10.72 22.88 -8.35
CA GLU A 75 11.22 21.68 -7.67
C GLU A 75 10.11 20.88 -6.98
N VAL A 76 9.06 21.56 -6.50
CA VAL A 76 7.92 20.90 -5.87
C VAL A 76 7.13 20.10 -6.90
N TRP A 77 6.83 20.70 -8.05
CA TRP A 77 6.17 19.99 -9.15
C TRP A 77 7.00 18.81 -9.64
N LEU A 78 8.31 19.00 -9.86
CA LEU A 78 9.20 17.94 -10.31
C LEU A 78 9.28 16.78 -9.31
N ALA A 79 9.37 17.08 -8.01
CA ALA A 79 9.41 16.06 -6.97
C ALA A 79 8.10 15.25 -6.91
N LEU A 80 6.95 15.93 -6.93
CA LEU A 80 5.64 15.25 -6.92
C LEU A 80 5.39 14.45 -8.19
N GLY A 81 5.77 14.98 -9.36
CA GLY A 81 5.63 14.28 -10.64
C GLY A 81 6.49 13.01 -10.69
N ARG A 82 7.72 13.07 -10.17
CA ARG A 82 8.58 11.90 -10.03
C ARG A 82 7.99 10.88 -9.07
N ALA A 83 7.52 11.31 -7.91
CA ALA A 83 6.89 10.42 -6.94
C ALA A 83 5.63 9.74 -7.51
N ALA A 84 4.80 10.46 -8.26
CA ALA A 84 3.64 9.89 -8.93
C ALA A 84 4.03 8.80 -9.94
N ASN A 85 5.08 9.03 -10.74
CA ASN A 85 5.59 8.05 -11.69
C ASN A 85 6.16 6.81 -10.99
N ASP A 86 6.98 7.01 -9.95
CA ASP A 86 7.60 5.91 -9.19
C ASP A 86 6.51 5.06 -8.51
N LEU A 87 5.48 5.68 -7.94
CA LEU A 87 4.33 4.98 -7.35
C LEU A 87 3.50 4.25 -8.41
N SER A 88 3.28 4.85 -9.58
CA SER A 88 2.56 4.20 -10.68
C SER A 88 3.29 2.94 -11.17
N GLN A 89 4.62 2.99 -11.29
CA GLN A 89 5.42 1.81 -11.65
C GLN A 89 5.35 0.75 -10.55
N LEU A 90 5.39 1.17 -9.28
CA LEU A 90 5.25 0.27 -8.14
C LEU A 90 3.88 -0.42 -8.11
N CYS A 91 2.78 0.31 -8.41
CA CYS A 91 1.44 -0.27 -8.54
C CYS A 91 1.43 -1.41 -9.55
N VAL A 92 1.93 -1.17 -10.77
CA VAL A 92 1.95 -2.17 -11.84
C VAL A 92 2.71 -3.42 -11.39
N ASN A 93 3.91 -3.24 -10.82
CA ASN A 93 4.74 -4.35 -10.36
C ASN A 93 4.09 -5.15 -9.22
N LEU A 94 3.34 -4.50 -8.33
CA LEU A 94 2.72 -5.17 -7.18
C LEU A 94 1.35 -5.76 -7.49
N ASP A 95 0.63 -5.24 -8.48
CA ASP A 95 -0.64 -5.82 -8.93
C ASP A 95 -0.45 -7.23 -9.51
N GLU A 96 0.68 -7.47 -10.20
CA GLU A 96 1.10 -8.81 -10.64
C GLU A 96 1.08 -9.82 -9.49
N HIS A 97 1.43 -9.38 -8.27
CA HIS A 97 1.46 -10.22 -7.07
C HIS A 97 0.19 -10.09 -6.21
N ALA A 98 -0.63 -9.05 -6.37
CA ALA A 98 -1.87 -8.88 -5.63
C ALA A 98 -2.83 -10.06 -5.89
N GLY A 99 -2.84 -10.60 -7.12
CA GLY A 99 -3.57 -11.82 -7.47
C GLY A 99 -3.17 -13.04 -6.63
N GLU A 100 -1.88 -13.22 -6.36
CA GLU A 100 -1.36 -14.32 -5.53
C GLU A 100 -1.86 -14.19 -4.08
N PHE A 101 -1.84 -12.98 -3.52
CA PHE A 101 -2.36 -12.74 -2.16
C PHE A 101 -3.86 -12.99 -2.07
N ARG A 102 -4.65 -12.59 -3.08
CA ARG A 102 -6.10 -12.89 -3.12
C ARG A 102 -6.35 -14.41 -3.19
N GLN A 103 -5.55 -15.16 -3.94
CA GLN A 103 -5.66 -16.63 -3.99
C GLN A 103 -5.32 -17.28 -2.65
N LEU A 104 -4.25 -16.82 -1.99
CA LEU A 104 -3.88 -17.27 -0.64
C LEU A 104 -4.97 -16.98 0.40
N ALA A 105 -5.65 -15.84 0.27
CA ALA A 105 -6.78 -15.48 1.13
C ALA A 105 -8.02 -16.36 0.93
N GLN A 106 -8.25 -16.83 -0.31
CA GLN A 106 -9.40 -17.66 -0.69
C GLN A 106 -9.20 -19.15 -0.40
N THR A 107 -7.96 -19.62 -0.31
CA THR A 107 -7.65 -21.02 -0.05
C THR A 107 -8.23 -21.45 1.31
N PRO A 108 -9.17 -22.41 1.36
CA PRO A 108 -9.74 -22.90 2.61
C PRO A 108 -8.63 -23.53 3.45
N SER A 109 -8.55 -23.20 4.74
CA SER A 109 -7.78 -24.01 5.70
C SER A 109 -8.38 -25.41 5.69
N ALA A 110 -7.70 -26.35 5.03
CA ALA A 110 -8.10 -27.74 4.99
C ALA A 110 -8.14 -28.30 6.42
N THR A 111 -9.34 -28.35 7.00
CA THR A 111 -9.62 -29.25 8.12
C THR A 111 -10.10 -30.55 7.50
N CYS A 112 -9.17 -31.45 7.16
CA CYS A 112 -9.44 -32.89 7.09
C CYS A 112 -8.14 -33.70 6.92
N LEU A 113 -7.77 -34.34 8.02
CA LEU A 113 -7.03 -35.60 8.16
C LEU A 113 -6.59 -36.27 6.85
N THR A 114 -5.41 -35.92 6.33
CA THR A 114 -4.47 -36.84 5.66
C THR A 114 -3.10 -36.16 5.68
N MET A 115 -2.04 -36.94 5.91
CA MET A 115 -0.67 -36.49 6.21
C MET A 115 -0.21 -35.33 5.32
N THR A 116 -0.09 -34.13 5.89
CA THR A 116 0.47 -32.96 5.21
C THR A 116 1.99 -32.99 5.30
N PRO A 117 2.73 -32.90 4.16
CA PRO A 117 4.16 -32.67 4.22
C PRO A 117 4.42 -31.32 4.88
N THR A 118 5.33 -31.30 5.85
CA THR A 118 5.79 -30.10 6.54
C THR A 118 6.14 -28.99 5.53
N PRO A 119 5.58 -27.78 5.67
CA PRO A 119 5.91 -26.68 4.77
C PRO A 119 7.40 -26.36 4.88
N VAL A 120 8.14 -26.59 3.80
CA VAL A 120 9.56 -26.26 3.71
C VAL A 120 9.66 -24.79 3.35
N ALA A 121 10.24 -23.99 4.24
CA ALA A 121 10.55 -22.60 3.95
C ALA A 121 11.43 -22.55 2.68
N SER A 122 11.08 -21.70 1.72
CA SER A 122 11.85 -21.53 0.48
C SER A 122 13.33 -21.32 0.79
N ALA A 123 14.22 -21.91 -0.03
CA ALA A 123 15.67 -21.92 0.22
C ALA A 123 16.28 -20.52 0.47
N LEU A 124 15.68 -19.47 -0.09
CA LEU A 124 16.03 -18.06 0.15
C LEU A 124 15.85 -17.63 1.62
N VAL A 125 14.82 -18.12 2.31
CA VAL A 125 14.55 -17.81 3.73
C VAL A 125 15.55 -18.52 4.64
N VAL A 126 15.93 -19.75 4.31
CA VAL A 126 16.94 -20.52 5.07
C VAL A 126 18.31 -19.87 4.96
N ALA A 127 18.68 -19.34 3.79
CA ALA A 127 19.96 -18.66 3.59
C ALA A 127 20.06 -17.34 4.38
N ARG A 128 18.96 -16.58 4.49
CA ARG A 128 18.92 -15.30 5.22
C ARG A 128 18.96 -15.47 6.74
N ARG A 129 18.42 -16.57 7.28
CA ARG A 129 18.47 -16.87 8.74
C ARG A 129 19.83 -17.39 9.23
N ARG A 130 20.75 -17.71 8.32
CA ARG A 130 22.08 -18.26 8.63
C ARG A 130 23.21 -17.22 8.51
N ARG A 131 22.88 -15.96 8.21
CA ARG A 131 23.80 -14.81 8.29
C ARG A 131 23.46 -13.98 9.50
#